data_AF-A0A940E1M8-F1
#
_entry.id   AF-A0A940E1M8-F1
#
_cell.length_a   1.000
_cell.length_b   1.000
_cell.length_c   1.000
_cell.angle_alpha   90.00
_cell.angle_beta   90.00
_cell.angle_gamma   90.00
#
_symmetry.space_group_name_H-M   'P 1'
#
loop_
_entity.id
_entity.type
_entity.pdbx_description
1 polymer ?
#
loop_
_entity_poly.entity_id
_entity_poly.type
_entity_poly.pdbx_seq_one_letter_code
_entity_poly.pdbx_strand_id
1 'polypeptide(L)'
;MKTLVHLLVPVMLLTACGPLSIYYREGESVSKMQEQTTQCKVQALEQAPVANQVRQGPPTYWPGRTYCDGSGRCYRSGGWWEPGRIYTVDVNQPLRNTVEAQCMAQKGFRPVSLPPCKSGVKSRVPATRTTTLPPLNTESCFVKFDDGSFQIITPGQAG
;
A
#
# COMPACT_ATOMS: atom_id res chain seq x y z
N MET A 1 17.59 47.09 3.59
CA MET A 1 17.73 45.82 4.34
C MET A 1 16.35 45.37 4.81
N LYS A 2 15.76 44.36 4.16
CA LYS A 2 14.67 43.51 4.69
C LYS A 2 14.49 42.35 3.70
N THR A 3 15.13 41.25 4.06
CA THR A 3 15.17 39.96 3.37
C THR A 3 13.79 39.31 3.37
N LEU A 4 13.12 39.32 2.22
CA LEU A 4 12.03 38.40 1.91
C LEU A 4 12.62 37.20 1.17
N VAL A 5 13.31 36.35 1.92
CA VAL A 5 13.68 35.01 1.43
C VAL A 5 12.40 34.18 1.51
N HIS A 6 11.71 34.07 0.38
CA HIS A 6 10.60 33.15 0.22
C HIS A 6 11.11 31.73 0.51
N LEU A 7 10.67 31.19 1.65
CA LEU A 7 10.89 29.83 2.08
C LEU A 7 10.21 28.90 1.08
N LEU A 8 10.98 28.45 0.07
CA LEU A 8 10.60 27.44 -0.90
C LEU A 8 10.50 26.10 -0.17
N VAL A 9 9.32 25.80 0.35
CA VAL A 9 8.96 24.47 0.88
C VAL A 9 8.74 23.55 -0.34
N PRO A 10 9.58 22.53 -0.59
CA PRO A 10 9.29 21.57 -1.64
C PRO A 10 8.21 20.63 -1.12
N VAL A 11 7.00 20.79 -1.65
CA VAL A 11 5.91 19.82 -1.47
C VAL A 11 6.31 18.54 -2.21
N MET A 12 6.83 17.56 -1.46
CA MET A 12 7.03 16.20 -1.97
C MET A 12 5.66 15.56 -2.20
N LEU A 13 5.15 15.65 -3.43
CA LEU A 13 4.05 14.83 -3.91
C LEU A 13 4.56 13.39 -4.01
N LEU A 14 4.29 12.60 -2.97
CA LEU A 14 4.42 11.15 -2.99
C LEU A 14 3.42 10.60 -4.02
N THR A 15 3.84 10.50 -5.28
CA THR A 15 3.09 9.73 -6.27
C THR A 15 3.22 8.26 -5.84
N ALA A 16 2.09 7.67 -5.44
CA ALA A 16 1.99 6.27 -5.06
C ALA A 16 2.22 5.39 -6.30
N CYS A 17 3.49 5.24 -6.68
CA CYS A 17 3.94 4.45 -7.81
C CYS A 17 4.14 2.99 -7.36
N GLY A 18 3.06 2.39 -6.85
CA GLY A 18 3.01 0.97 -6.51
C GLY A 18 2.30 0.18 -7.60
N PRO A 19 2.65 -1.11 -7.81
CA PRO A 19 1.90 -1.96 -8.71
C PRO A 19 0.45 -2.09 -8.24
N LEU A 20 -0.50 -2.06 -9.17
CA LEU A 20 -1.92 -2.19 -8.87
C LEU A 20 -2.24 -3.69 -8.72
N SER A 21 -2.48 -4.12 -7.48
CA SER A 21 -3.01 -5.45 -7.20
C SER A 21 -4.54 -5.44 -7.26
N ILE A 22 -5.10 -6.19 -8.20
CA ILE A 22 -6.55 -6.30 -8.39
C ILE A 22 -6.95 -7.77 -8.58
N TYR A 23 -8.20 -8.08 -8.23
CA TYR A 23 -8.84 -9.33 -8.63
C TYR A 23 -9.31 -9.20 -10.08
N TYR A 24 -8.85 -10.10 -10.94
CA TYR A 24 -9.08 -10.03 -12.37
C TYR A 24 -9.81 -11.27 -12.88
N ARG A 25 -10.79 -11.02 -13.74
CA ARG A 25 -11.52 -12.00 -14.54
C ARG A 25 -11.82 -11.36 -15.88
N GLU A 26 -11.39 -12.01 -16.95
CA GLU A 26 -11.55 -11.49 -18.31
C GLU A 26 -13.02 -11.31 -18.69
N GLY A 27 -13.34 -10.19 -19.34
CA GLY A 27 -14.69 -9.89 -19.83
C GLY A 27 -15.70 -9.47 -18.76
N GLU A 28 -15.30 -9.46 -17.49
CA GLU A 28 -16.16 -9.06 -16.38
C GLU A 28 -16.16 -7.55 -16.18
N SER A 29 -17.29 -6.99 -15.72
CA SER A 29 -17.36 -5.55 -15.42
C SER A 29 -16.59 -5.20 -14.14
N VAL A 30 -15.98 -4.02 -14.11
CA VAL A 30 -15.27 -3.49 -12.92
C VAL A 30 -16.25 -3.32 -11.75
N SER A 31 -17.50 -2.93 -12.03
CA SER A 31 -18.55 -2.84 -11.01
C SER A 31 -18.86 -4.21 -10.41
N LYS A 32 -18.98 -5.26 -11.23
CA LYS A 32 -19.23 -6.62 -10.73
C LYS A 32 -18.06 -7.14 -9.90
N MET A 33 -16.83 -6.91 -10.35
CA MET A 33 -15.62 -7.23 -9.57
C MET A 33 -15.64 -6.54 -8.20
N GLN A 34 -15.97 -5.25 -8.13
CA GLN A 34 -16.05 -4.49 -6.87
C GLN A 34 -17.17 -4.99 -5.96
N GLU A 35 -18.35 -5.29 -6.52
CA GLU A 35 -19.49 -5.86 -5.79
C GLU A 35 -19.11 -7.22 -5.17
N GLN A 36 -18.55 -8.13 -5.96
CA GLN A 36 -18.14 -9.46 -5.51
C GLN A 36 -17.01 -9.40 -4.48
N THR A 37 -16.03 -8.50 -4.68
CA THR A 37 -14.96 -8.24 -3.70
C THR A 37 -15.54 -7.78 -2.37
N THR A 38 -16.53 -6.87 -2.41
CA THR A 38 -17.17 -6.35 -1.20
C THR A 38 -17.94 -7.45 -0.47
N GLN A 39 -18.69 -8.28 -1.20
CA GLN A 39 -19.37 -9.45 -0.63
C GLN A 39 -18.39 -10.43 0.04
N CYS A 40 -17.28 -10.75 -0.63
CA CYS A 40 -16.24 -11.62 -0.05
C CYS A 40 -15.59 -11.01 1.19
N LYS A 41 -15.40 -9.68 1.23
CA LYS A 41 -14.88 -8.98 2.42
C LYS A 41 -15.83 -9.07 3.61
N VAL A 42 -17.13 -8.88 3.38
CA VAL A 42 -18.14 -9.01 4.43
C VAL A 42 -18.16 -10.46 4.96
N GLN A 43 -18.17 -11.44 4.06
CA GLN A 43 -18.10 -12.86 4.44
C GLN A 43 -16.81 -13.19 5.21
N ALA A 44 -15.66 -12.65 4.80
CA ALA A 44 -14.40 -12.83 5.50
C ALA A 44 -14.41 -12.19 6.90
N LEU A 45 -15.06 -11.03 7.05
CA LEU A 45 -15.26 -10.38 8.35
C LEU A 45 -16.16 -11.20 9.28
N GLU A 46 -17.19 -11.86 8.75
CA GLU A 46 -18.05 -12.74 9.52
C GLU A 46 -17.31 -14.01 9.99
N GLN A 47 -16.48 -14.60 9.13
CA GLN A 47 -15.76 -15.85 9.44
C GLN A 47 -14.52 -15.64 10.33
N ALA A 48 -13.82 -14.52 10.16
CA ALA A 48 -12.63 -14.19 10.92
C ALA A 48 -12.73 -12.74 11.44
N PRO A 49 -13.55 -12.47 12.47
CA PRO A 49 -13.81 -11.12 12.96
C PRO A 49 -12.54 -10.43 13.46
N VAL A 50 -12.56 -9.10 13.47
CA VAL A 50 -11.44 -8.28 13.93
C VAL A 50 -11.10 -8.64 15.39
N ALA A 51 -9.86 -9.06 15.62
CA ALA A 51 -9.38 -9.48 16.93
C ALA A 51 -8.14 -8.65 17.30
N ASN A 52 -8.38 -7.45 17.80
CA ASN A 52 -7.33 -6.53 18.19
C ASN A 52 -6.64 -6.98 19.48
N GLN A 53 -5.33 -7.18 19.42
CA GLN A 53 -4.49 -7.42 20.58
C GLN A 53 -3.50 -6.28 20.75
N VAL A 54 -3.47 -5.69 21.95
CA VAL A 54 -2.44 -4.72 22.32
C VAL A 54 -1.19 -5.50 22.73
N ARG A 55 -0.07 -5.19 22.08
CA ARG A 55 1.24 -5.80 22.34
C ARG A 55 2.26 -4.72 22.64
N GLN A 56 3.30 -5.09 23.37
CA GLN A 56 4.46 -4.24 23.61
C GLN A 56 5.69 -4.87 22.96
N GLY A 57 6.45 -4.08 22.21
CA GLY A 57 7.74 -4.50 21.68
C GLY A 57 8.76 -4.73 22.80
N PRO A 58 9.89 -5.39 22.49
CA PRO A 58 10.97 -5.52 23.47
C PRO A 58 11.53 -4.13 23.84
N PRO A 59 11.94 -3.90 25.10
CA PRO A 59 12.64 -2.68 25.48
C PRO A 59 14.07 -2.69 24.94
N THR A 60 14.62 -1.50 24.68
CA THR A 60 15.99 -1.32 24.21
C THR A 60 16.83 -0.68 25.32
N TYR A 61 17.96 -1.29 25.68
CA TYR A 61 18.89 -0.69 26.63
C TYR A 61 19.86 0.26 25.92
N TRP A 62 19.94 1.48 26.42
CA TRP A 62 20.88 2.49 25.97
C TRP A 62 22.01 2.64 27.00
N PRO A 63 23.25 2.20 26.67
CA PRO A 63 24.35 2.30 27.61
C PRO A 63 24.74 3.76 27.86
N GLY A 64 25.14 4.02 29.10
CA GLY A 64 25.68 5.31 29.50
C GLY A 64 27.00 5.63 28.79
N ARG A 65 27.31 6.92 28.67
CA ARG A 65 28.52 7.41 28.02
C ARG A 65 29.49 7.93 29.07
N THR A 66 30.78 7.74 28.83
CA THR A 66 31.84 8.40 29.60
C THR A 66 32.35 9.57 28.80
N TYR A 67 32.43 10.74 29.44
CA TYR A 67 32.99 11.95 28.87
C TYR A 67 34.10 12.46 29.80
N CYS A 68 35.29 12.69 29.26
CA CYS A 68 36.40 13.27 30.02
C CYS A 68 36.68 14.67 29.49
N ASP A 69 36.87 15.63 30.39
CA ASP A 69 37.28 16.98 30.05
C ASP A 69 38.81 17.07 29.83
N GLY A 70 39.26 18.21 29.29
CA GLY A 70 40.69 18.47 29.05
C GLY A 70 41.53 18.59 30.32
N SER A 71 40.92 18.63 31.50
CA SER A 71 41.59 18.61 32.81
C SER A 71 41.73 17.21 33.40
N GLY A 72 41.36 16.17 32.66
CA GLY A 72 41.46 14.77 33.09
C GLY A 72 40.34 14.31 34.01
N ARG A 73 39.30 15.13 34.22
CA ARG A 73 38.11 14.72 35.00
C ARG A 73 37.13 14.00 34.08
N CYS A 74 36.77 12.77 34.45
CA CYS A 74 35.84 11.95 33.70
C CYS A 74 34.49 11.83 34.41
N TYR A 75 33.42 12.10 33.66
CA TYR A 75 32.04 11.93 34.08
C TYR A 75 31.44 10.74 33.35
N ARG A 76 30.67 9.92 34.06
CA ARG A 76 29.96 8.77 33.49
C ARG A 76 28.47 8.98 33.67
N SER A 77 27.73 8.98 32.57
CA SER A 77 26.27 8.91 32.66
C SER A 77 25.82 7.47 32.93
N GLY A 78 24.74 7.30 33.67
CA GLY A 78 24.05 6.01 33.79
C GLY A 78 23.43 5.61 32.44
N GLY A 79 23.29 4.31 32.20
CA GLY A 79 22.45 3.83 31.11
C GLY A 79 20.97 3.92 31.47
N TRP A 80 20.10 3.80 30.47
CA TRP A 80 18.65 3.83 30.65
C TRP A 80 17.95 2.85 29.72
N TRP A 81 16.71 2.50 30.07
CA TRP A 81 15.87 1.60 29.28
C TRP A 81 14.84 2.40 28.50
N GLU A 82 14.85 2.26 27.18
CA GLU A 82 13.77 2.73 26.34
C GLU A 82 12.66 1.67 26.33
N PRO A 83 11.44 2.00 26.81
CA PRO A 83 10.34 1.06 26.79
C PRO A 83 9.96 0.72 25.35
N GLY A 84 9.66 -0.54 25.10
CA GLY A 84 9.21 -0.96 23.77
C GLY A 84 7.89 -0.29 23.39
N ARG A 85 7.71 -0.04 22.09
CA ARG A 85 6.50 0.60 21.56
C ARG A 85 5.27 -0.28 21.83
N ILE A 86 4.18 0.34 22.26
CA ILE A 86 2.87 -0.31 22.36
C ILE A 86 2.19 -0.20 20.99
N TYR A 87 1.72 -1.31 20.46
CA TYR A 87 1.05 -1.38 19.16
C TYR A 87 -0.11 -2.38 19.19
N THR A 88 -1.12 -2.12 18.37
CA THR A 88 -2.29 -3.00 18.23
C THR A 88 -2.15 -3.84 16.97
N VAL A 89 -2.35 -5.15 17.09
CA VAL A 89 -2.37 -6.07 15.95
C VAL A 89 -3.71 -6.75 15.88
N ASP A 90 -4.32 -6.76 14.71
CA ASP A 90 -5.44 -7.64 14.42
C ASP A 90 -4.90 -9.04 14.09
N VAL A 91 -5.05 -9.98 15.03
CA VAL A 91 -4.50 -11.33 14.88
C VAL A 91 -5.21 -12.17 13.83
N ASN A 92 -6.44 -11.79 13.48
CA ASN A 92 -7.24 -12.48 12.47
C ASN A 92 -7.07 -11.90 11.07
N GLN A 93 -6.34 -10.78 10.93
CA GLN A 93 -6.09 -10.14 9.63
C GLN A 93 -5.52 -11.10 8.57
N PRO A 94 -4.50 -11.94 8.85
CA PRO A 94 -3.98 -12.86 7.85
C PRO A 94 -5.01 -13.88 7.41
N LEU A 95 -5.76 -14.46 8.36
CA LEU A 95 -6.81 -15.42 8.08
C LEU A 95 -7.94 -14.80 7.25
N ARG A 96 -8.39 -13.58 7.59
CA ARG A 96 -9.38 -12.85 6.78
C ARG A 96 -8.92 -12.67 5.35
N ASN A 97 -7.67 -12.25 5.15
CA ASN A 97 -7.14 -12.06 3.80
C ASN A 97 -7.14 -13.38 3.01
N THR A 98 -6.83 -14.50 3.67
CA THR A 98 -6.91 -15.84 3.06
C THR A 98 -8.35 -16.21 2.69
N VAL A 99 -9.32 -15.98 3.58
CA VAL A 99 -10.74 -16.26 3.31
C VAL A 99 -11.29 -15.39 2.18
N GLU A 100 -10.95 -14.10 2.16
CA GLU A 100 -11.30 -13.18 1.07
C GLU A 100 -10.75 -13.71 -0.27
N ALA A 101 -9.46 -14.06 -0.31
CA ALA A 101 -8.82 -14.59 -1.50
C ALA A 101 -9.43 -15.92 -1.98
N GLN A 102 -9.79 -16.81 -1.04
CA GLN A 102 -10.48 -18.07 -1.35
C GLN A 102 -11.88 -17.83 -1.94
N CYS A 103 -12.65 -16.91 -1.37
CA CYS A 103 -13.96 -16.52 -1.88
C CYS A 103 -13.86 -15.95 -3.31
N MET A 104 -12.89 -15.08 -3.55
CA MET A 104 -12.66 -14.52 -4.89
C MET A 104 -12.21 -15.59 -5.89
N ALA A 105 -11.36 -16.53 -5.47
CA ALA A 105 -10.92 -17.65 -6.30
C ALA A 105 -12.09 -18.58 -6.68
N GLN A 106 -13.00 -18.87 -5.75
CA GLN A 106 -14.21 -19.66 -6.02
C GLN A 106 -15.13 -18.98 -7.04
N LYS A 107 -15.16 -17.64 -7.05
CA LYS A 107 -15.90 -16.83 -8.02
C LYS A 107 -15.17 -16.69 -9.37
N GLY A 108 -14.01 -17.33 -9.53
CA GLY A 108 -13.22 -17.35 -10.75
C GLY A 108 -12.32 -16.13 -10.96
N PHE A 109 -12.15 -15.28 -9.93
CA PHE A 109 -11.21 -14.17 -9.99
C PHE A 109 -9.81 -14.61 -9.58
N ARG A 110 -8.79 -14.05 -10.24
CA ARG A 110 -7.39 -14.31 -9.93
C ARG A 110 -6.71 -13.01 -9.53
N PRO A 111 -5.90 -12.99 -8.46
CA PRO A 111 -5.12 -11.81 -8.12
C PRO A 111 -4.07 -11.59 -9.20
N VAL A 112 -4.05 -10.39 -9.79
CA VAL A 112 -3.03 -9.95 -10.75
C VAL A 112 -2.41 -8.66 -10.25
N SER A 113 -1.14 -8.49 -10.56
CA SER A 113 -0.37 -7.29 -10.21
C SER A 113 0.09 -6.64 -11.50
N LEU A 114 -0.50 -5.49 -11.84
CA LEU A 114 -0.15 -4.76 -13.06
C LEU A 114 0.85 -3.64 -12.74
N PRO A 115 1.91 -3.48 -13.55
CA PRO A 115 2.82 -2.35 -13.42
C PRO A 115 2.19 -1.06 -13.96
N PRO A 116 2.59 0.12 -13.45
CA PRO A 116 2.13 1.40 -13.99
C PRO A 116 2.64 1.59 -15.42
N CYS A 117 1.82 2.19 -16.29
CA CYS A 117 2.22 2.49 -17.66
C CYS A 117 3.37 3.51 -17.73
N LYS A 118 4.33 3.28 -18.64
CA LYS A 118 5.38 4.25 -18.95
C LYS A 118 4.76 5.55 -19.49
N SER A 119 5.36 6.70 -19.18
CA SER A 119 4.86 8.03 -19.57
C SER A 119 4.58 8.17 -21.07
N GLY A 120 5.42 7.55 -21.92
CA GLY A 120 5.24 7.56 -23.37
C GLY A 120 3.98 6.84 -23.87
N VAL A 121 3.43 5.89 -23.12
CA VAL A 121 2.16 5.20 -23.43
C VAL A 121 0.98 6.02 -22.90
N LYS A 122 1.11 6.58 -21.69
CA LYS A 122 0.08 7.42 -21.04
C LYS A 122 -0.30 8.63 -21.91
N SER A 123 0.65 9.27 -22.59
CA SER A 123 0.37 10.44 -23.45
C SER A 123 -0.24 10.09 -24.81
N ARG A 124 -0.27 8.81 -25.20
CA ARG A 124 -0.74 8.37 -26.53
C ARG A 124 -2.13 7.74 -26.51
N VAL A 125 -2.65 7.43 -25.33
CA VAL A 125 -3.95 6.76 -25.15
C VAL A 125 -4.93 7.74 -24.51
N PRO A 126 -6.15 7.91 -25.06
CA PRO A 126 -7.16 8.76 -24.45
C PRO A 126 -7.54 8.23 -23.07
N ALA A 127 -7.57 9.13 -22.10
CA ALA A 127 -7.97 8.86 -20.72
C ALA A 127 -9.42 8.37 -20.67
N THR A 128 -9.61 7.06 -20.55
CA THR A 128 -10.93 6.43 -20.50
C THR A 128 -10.99 5.49 -19.31
N ARG A 129 -12.09 5.53 -18.55
CA ARG A 129 -12.28 4.63 -17.43
C ARG A 129 -12.51 3.20 -17.93
N THR A 130 -11.79 2.23 -17.39
CA THR A 130 -12.07 0.81 -17.66
C THR A 130 -13.38 0.43 -17.00
N THR A 131 -14.38 0.07 -17.80
CA THR A 131 -15.69 -0.42 -17.35
C THR A 131 -15.77 -1.94 -17.38
N THR A 132 -15.10 -2.55 -18.36
CA THR A 132 -14.96 -4.01 -18.54
C THR A 132 -13.49 -4.37 -18.50
N LEU A 133 -13.15 -5.44 -17.80
CA LEU A 133 -11.79 -5.95 -17.67
C LEU A 133 -11.33 -6.55 -19.01
N PRO A 134 -10.37 -5.90 -19.72
CA PRO A 134 -9.87 -6.41 -21.00
C PRO A 134 -8.93 -7.58 -20.77
N PRO A 135 -8.76 -8.50 -21.75
CA PRO A 135 -7.74 -9.55 -21.68
C PRO A 135 -6.38 -8.95 -21.36
N LEU A 136 -5.67 -9.58 -20.42
CA LEU A 136 -4.34 -9.17 -20.01
C LEU A 136 -3.29 -9.99 -20.76
N ASN A 137 -2.24 -9.30 -21.20
CA ASN A 137 -1.01 -9.87 -21.74
C ASN A 137 0.21 -9.38 -20.95
N THR A 138 1.41 -9.82 -21.33
CA THR A 138 2.66 -9.44 -20.66
C THR A 138 3.00 -7.95 -20.77
N GLU A 139 2.39 -7.22 -21.70
CA GLU A 139 2.59 -5.78 -21.91
C GLU A 139 1.50 -4.94 -21.24
N SER A 140 0.55 -5.57 -20.54
CA SER A 140 -0.55 -4.87 -19.90
C SER A 140 -0.06 -3.99 -18.76
N CYS A 141 -0.51 -2.74 -18.77
CA CYS A 141 -0.15 -1.76 -17.77
C CYS A 141 -1.40 -0.99 -17.31
N PHE A 142 -1.32 -0.33 -16.15
CA PHE A 142 -2.42 0.49 -15.66
C PHE A 142 -2.06 1.97 -15.61
N VAL A 143 -3.06 2.82 -15.81
CA VAL A 143 -3.04 4.25 -15.51
C VAL A 143 -4.06 4.47 -14.40
N LYS A 144 -3.62 5.03 -13.28
CA LYS A 144 -4.51 5.50 -12.22
C LYS A 144 -4.80 6.99 -12.43
N PHE A 145 -6.07 7.35 -12.31
CA PHE A 145 -6.55 8.72 -12.36
C PHE A 145 -6.66 9.31 -10.95
N ASP A 146 -6.73 10.63 -10.86
CA ASP A 146 -6.77 11.36 -9.58
C ASP A 146 -8.07 11.10 -8.79
N ASP A 147 -9.16 10.73 -9.49
CA ASP A 147 -10.44 10.32 -8.90
C ASP A 147 -10.42 8.89 -8.31
N GLY A 148 -9.29 8.20 -8.40
CA GLY A 148 -9.13 6.82 -7.95
C GLY A 148 -9.63 5.77 -8.95
N SER A 149 -10.19 6.19 -10.09
CA SER A 149 -10.47 5.28 -11.21
C SER A 149 -9.18 4.84 -11.89
N PHE A 150 -9.25 3.76 -12.66
CA PHE A 150 -8.10 3.24 -13.38
C PHE A 150 -8.47 2.86 -14.82
N GLN A 151 -7.47 2.94 -15.69
CA GLN A 151 -7.49 2.45 -17.05
C GLN A 151 -6.47 1.34 -17.19
N ILE A 152 -6.90 0.15 -17.58
CA ILE A 152 -6.02 -0.92 -18.02
C ILE A 152 -5.77 -0.72 -19.52
N ILE A 153 -4.50 -0.67 -19.90
CA ILE A 153 -4.06 -0.59 -21.27
C ILE A 153 -3.38 -1.91 -21.61
N THR A 154 -3.96 -2.64 -22.56
CA THR A 154 -3.39 -3.85 -23.16
C THR A 154 -2.92 -3.51 -24.57
N PRO A 155 -1.61 -3.30 -24.81
CA PRO A 155 -1.10 -3.07 -26.15
C PRO A 155 -1.43 -4.25 -27.08
N GLY A 156 -1.93 -3.97 -28.28
CA GLY A 156 -2.28 -4.99 -29.28
C GLY A 156 -3.77 -5.33 -29.41
N GLN A 157 -4.65 -4.77 -28.57
CA GLN A 157 -6.08 -4.76 -28.83
C GLN A 157 -6.49 -3.44 -29.49
N ALA A 158 -7.11 -3.53 -30.67
CA ALA A 158 -7.95 -2.45 -31.17
C ALA A 158 -9.14 -2.32 -30.21
N GLY A 159 -9.41 -1.08 -29.77
CA GLY A 159 -10.56 -0.76 -28.92
C GLY A 159 -11.90 -1.05 -29.59
#